data_AF-A0A813XEB1-F1
#
_entry.id   AF-A0A813XEB1-F1
#
_cell.length_a   1.000
_cell.length_b   1.000
_cell.length_c   1.000
_cell.angle_alpha   90.00
_cell.angle_beta   90.00
_cell.angle_gamma   90.00
#
_symmetry.space_group_name_H-M   'P 1'
#
loop_
_entity.id
_entity.type
_entity.pdbx_description
1 polymer ?
#
loop_
_entity_poly.entity_id
_entity_poly.type
_entity_poly.pdbx_seq_one_letter_code
_entity_poly.pdbx_strand_id
1 'polypeptide(L)'
;MMNCLIPFQVLKPATINQEHTSSKYIEQVKRSHPDNFFKIMAKKTSFRDIKVQERQRIQWFIASERLEITVQVTFTPDDSHGKMEVLSLGNKVSVERYTIEGEYETLSSGILTIEVNNEKGQVDRVVWFRVKQASLSKSHLFEGIFNMIYSSSCGGNDHTATEIDVATVLERAFHFIDSLLNGRMKLKDMVDLKAIFCNKNINVRDEVKKLFSYRLIANANSQKEPTINAEATEQEIEQVCEWLQIYQYYSYINIIVTCVQRFNIISNENPDETINSIIQLSDENCSLREITERYRNLKQRFRKLTNQHLQLIKAASECPNVNDEKSRVIHNSWTTSISRTKR
;
A
#
# COMPACT_ATOMS: atom_id res chain seq x y z
N MET A 1 12.21 -1.07 6.91
CA MET A 1 11.89 -2.47 7.31
C MET A 1 10.70 -2.93 6.47
N MET A 2 10.76 -4.11 5.85
CA MET A 2 9.67 -4.62 4.99
C MET A 2 8.62 -5.25 5.87
N ASN A 3 7.73 -4.41 6.35
CA ASN A 3 6.62 -4.87 7.17
C ASN A 3 5.53 -5.54 6.32
N CYS A 4 5.88 -5.93 5.08
CA CYS A 4 5.03 -6.61 4.11
C CYS A 4 5.45 -8.07 3.84
N LEU A 5 6.62 -8.49 4.34
CA LEU A 5 7.02 -9.91 4.37
C LEU A 5 7.24 -10.41 5.81
N ILE A 6 7.45 -9.50 6.76
CA ILE A 6 7.43 -9.84 8.17
C ILE A 6 5.95 -9.86 8.59
N PRO A 7 5.35 -11.03 8.85
CA PRO A 7 3.93 -11.12 9.22
C PRO A 7 3.63 -10.37 10.52
N PHE A 8 4.65 -10.18 11.36
CA PHE A 8 4.57 -9.53 12.64
C PHE A 8 5.87 -8.84 13.03
N GLN A 9 5.81 -7.56 13.40
CA GLN A 9 6.98 -6.82 13.86
C GLN A 9 6.66 -5.94 15.08
N VAL A 10 7.45 -6.08 16.15
CA VAL A 10 7.45 -5.11 17.25
C VAL A 10 8.21 -3.85 16.83
N LEU A 11 7.52 -2.70 16.79
CA LEU A 11 8.12 -1.40 16.50
C LEU A 11 8.66 -0.73 17.76
N LYS A 12 7.88 -0.80 18.84
CA LYS A 12 8.24 -0.31 20.16
C LYS A 12 7.96 -1.42 21.17
N PRO A 13 8.99 -1.97 21.82
CA PRO A 13 8.77 -2.98 22.86
C PRO A 13 7.95 -2.37 24.00
N ALA A 14 7.28 -3.24 24.77
CA ALA A 14 6.60 -2.80 25.97
C ALA A 14 7.56 -2.01 26.86
N THR A 15 7.21 -0.77 27.16
CA THR A 15 8.02 0.13 27.97
C THR A 15 7.15 0.84 28.99
N ILE A 16 7.75 1.17 30.12
CA ILE A 16 7.14 1.98 31.16
C ILE A 16 7.29 3.44 30.75
N ASN A 17 6.19 4.08 30.39
CA ASN A 17 6.18 5.50 30.07
C ASN A 17 6.22 6.32 31.37
N GLN A 18 7.35 6.97 31.62
CA GLN A 18 7.60 7.81 32.79
C GLN A 18 7.14 9.27 32.61
N GLU A 19 6.86 9.70 31.37
CA GLU A 19 6.43 11.08 31.05
C GLU A 19 4.95 11.34 31.39
N HIS A 20 4.14 10.28 31.47
CA HIS A 20 2.74 10.36 31.83
C HIS A 20 2.49 9.68 33.18
N THR A 21 2.01 10.46 34.16
CA THR A 21 1.47 9.87 35.39
C THR A 21 0.20 9.10 35.04
N SER A 22 0.08 7.87 35.56
CA SER A 22 -1.09 6.99 35.33
C SER A 22 -2.41 7.74 35.53
N SER A 23 -2.51 8.61 36.53
CA SER A 23 -3.68 9.44 36.81
C SER A 23 -4.08 10.39 35.68
N LYS A 24 -3.12 11.09 35.04
CA LYS A 24 -3.41 12.01 33.92
C LYS A 24 -3.88 11.26 32.68
N TYR A 25 -3.25 10.11 32.41
CA TYR A 25 -3.68 9.24 31.32
C TYR A 25 -5.10 8.71 31.56
N ILE A 26 -5.38 8.20 32.76
CA ILE A 26 -6.71 7.67 33.13
C ILE A 26 -7.79 8.75 32.98
N GLU A 27 -7.55 9.97 33.46
CA GLU A 27 -8.44 11.12 33.26
C GLU A 27 -8.74 11.36 31.76
N GLN A 28 -7.71 11.30 30.91
CA GLN A 28 -7.86 11.49 29.48
C GLN A 28 -8.66 10.34 28.82
N VAL A 29 -8.40 9.09 29.21
CA VAL A 29 -9.14 7.94 28.69
C VAL A 29 -10.59 7.99 29.14
N LYS A 30 -10.87 8.30 30.41
CA LYS A 30 -12.24 8.50 30.92
C LYS A 30 -13.04 9.50 30.10
N ARG A 31 -12.41 10.60 29.65
CA ARG A 31 -13.05 11.63 28.83
C ARG A 31 -13.26 11.22 27.37
N SER A 32 -12.29 10.52 26.79
CA SER A 32 -12.28 10.24 25.34
C SER A 32 -12.83 8.87 24.95
N HIS A 33 -12.73 7.89 25.83
CA HIS A 33 -13.12 6.49 25.63
C HIS A 33 -13.63 5.90 26.97
N PRO A 34 -14.81 6.34 27.45
CA PRO A 34 -15.30 6.01 28.79
C PRO A 34 -15.49 4.51 29.03
N ASP A 35 -15.68 3.72 27.97
CA ASP A 35 -15.91 2.27 28.04
C ASP A 35 -14.63 1.44 27.94
N ASN A 36 -13.46 2.07 27.75
CA ASN A 36 -12.18 1.37 27.65
C ASN A 36 -11.59 1.06 29.03
N PHE A 37 -12.35 0.34 29.84
CA PHE A 37 -11.90 -0.20 31.11
C PHE A 37 -12.49 -1.58 31.36
N PHE A 38 -11.88 -2.32 32.27
CA PHE A 38 -12.50 -3.51 32.85
C PHE A 38 -12.15 -3.63 34.32
N LYS A 39 -13.07 -4.22 35.08
CA LYS A 39 -12.91 -4.50 36.50
C LYS A 39 -12.29 -5.88 36.69
N ILE A 40 -11.35 -5.96 37.60
CA ILE A 40 -10.65 -7.19 37.95
C ILE A 40 -10.92 -7.45 39.41
N MET A 41 -11.58 -8.58 39.69
CA MET A 41 -11.87 -8.96 41.06
C MET A 41 -10.58 -9.27 41.83
N ALA A 42 -10.62 -9.11 43.14
CA ALA A 42 -9.55 -9.58 44.04
C ALA A 42 -9.21 -11.06 43.75
N LYS A 43 -7.91 -11.37 43.73
CA LYS A 43 -7.37 -12.74 43.52
C LYS A 43 -7.77 -13.41 42.21
N LYS A 44 -8.10 -12.64 41.17
CA LYS A 44 -8.46 -13.17 39.84
C LYS A 44 -7.58 -12.62 38.73
N THR A 45 -7.59 -13.34 37.62
CA THR A 45 -7.06 -12.90 36.33
C THR A 45 -8.24 -12.57 35.42
N SER A 46 -8.12 -11.48 34.68
CA SER A 46 -9.12 -11.04 33.69
C SER A 46 -8.45 -10.82 32.34
N PHE A 47 -9.21 -11.04 31.28
CA PHE A 47 -8.76 -10.91 29.90
C PHE A 47 -9.61 -9.87 29.17
N ARG A 48 -8.99 -9.15 28.25
CA ARG A 48 -9.69 -8.31 27.28
C ARG A 48 -9.15 -8.57 25.90
N ASP A 49 -10.02 -9.09 25.05
CA ASP A 49 -9.71 -9.37 23.65
C ASP A 49 -10.14 -8.22 22.75
N ILE A 50 -9.25 -7.87 21.82
CA ILE A 50 -9.43 -6.77 20.88
C ILE A 50 -9.13 -7.31 19.49
N LYS A 51 -10.13 -7.25 18.60
CA LYS A 51 -9.97 -7.70 17.22
C LYS A 51 -9.02 -6.77 16.45
N VAL A 52 -8.07 -7.37 15.74
CA VAL A 52 -7.10 -6.72 14.88
C VAL A 52 -7.35 -7.20 13.46
N GLN A 53 -7.48 -6.27 12.53
CA GLN A 53 -7.63 -6.59 11.11
C GLN A 53 -6.26 -6.76 10.46
N GLU A 54 -6.23 -7.38 9.28
CA GLU A 54 -5.03 -7.49 8.46
C GLU A 54 -4.37 -6.12 8.22
N ARG A 55 -3.04 -6.13 8.10
CA ARG A 55 -2.24 -4.97 7.70
C ARG A 55 -2.49 -3.75 8.59
N GLN A 56 -2.30 -3.91 9.89
CA GLN A 56 -2.47 -2.83 10.86
C GLN A 56 -1.19 -2.54 11.63
N ARG A 57 -0.97 -1.25 11.88
CA ARG A 57 -0.12 -0.74 12.95
C ARG A 57 -0.98 -0.56 14.19
N ILE A 58 -0.54 -1.15 15.29
CA ILE A 58 -1.26 -1.19 16.56
C ILE A 58 -0.40 -0.53 17.62
N GLN A 59 -0.95 0.49 18.25
CA GLN A 59 -0.35 1.15 19.41
C GLN A 59 -1.28 0.96 20.61
N TRP A 60 -0.75 0.42 21.71
CA TRP A 60 -1.54 0.10 22.89
C TRP A 60 -0.96 0.76 24.14
N PHE A 61 -1.85 1.09 25.06
CA PHE A 61 -1.57 1.81 26.31
C PHE A 61 -2.42 1.23 27.43
N ILE A 62 -1.83 1.00 28.61
CA ILE A 62 -2.50 0.39 29.76
C ILE A 62 -2.08 1.13 31.04
N ALA A 63 -3.06 1.42 31.90
CA ALA A 63 -2.84 2.00 33.22
C ALA A 63 -3.82 1.43 34.25
N SER A 64 -3.43 1.43 35.52
CA SER A 64 -4.28 1.04 36.65
C SER A 64 -4.45 2.20 37.62
N GLU A 65 -5.63 2.27 38.26
CA GLU A 65 -5.90 3.27 39.30
C GLU A 65 -5.17 2.99 40.63
N ARG A 66 -4.75 1.74 40.90
CA ARG A 66 -4.15 1.32 42.19
C ARG A 66 -3.15 0.15 42.05
N LEU A 67 -2.19 0.07 42.99
CA LEU A 67 -1.20 -0.98 43.38
C LEU A 67 -0.95 -2.20 42.47
N GLU A 68 0.31 -2.67 42.47
CA GLU A 68 0.91 -3.75 41.65
C GLU A 68 -0.07 -4.77 41.03
N ILE A 69 -0.35 -4.61 39.74
CA ILE A 69 -0.97 -5.63 38.89
C ILE A 69 0.09 -6.17 37.93
N THR A 70 -0.02 -7.43 37.52
CA THR A 70 0.80 -7.97 36.43
C THR A 70 0.01 -7.93 35.15
N VAL A 71 0.60 -7.33 34.10
CA VAL A 71 -0.03 -7.21 32.79
C VAL A 71 0.79 -7.99 31.78
N GLN A 72 0.11 -8.82 31.00
CA GLN A 72 0.65 -9.49 29.84
C GLN A 72 -0.16 -9.11 28.61
N VAL A 73 0.53 -8.76 27.52
CA VAL A 73 -0.11 -8.40 26.25
C VAL A 73 0.40 -9.36 25.20
N THR A 74 -0.52 -10.03 24.52
CA THR A 74 -0.20 -11.00 23.47
C THR A 74 -0.99 -10.70 22.20
N PHE A 75 -0.40 -11.02 21.06
CA PHE A 75 -1.11 -11.05 19.78
C PHE A 75 -1.14 -12.49 19.26
N THR A 76 -2.35 -12.98 18.98
CA THR A 76 -2.58 -14.29 18.38
C THR A 76 -3.18 -14.07 16.99
N PRO A 77 -2.48 -14.41 15.91
CA PRO A 77 -3.04 -14.33 14.57
C PRO A 77 -4.14 -15.39 14.35
N ASP A 78 -5.07 -15.12 13.44
CA ASP A 78 -6.20 -16.00 13.11
C ASP A 78 -5.77 -17.25 12.29
N ASP A 79 -4.53 -17.30 11.81
CA ASP A 79 -4.01 -18.41 11.02
C ASP A 79 -3.64 -19.61 11.91
N SER A 80 -3.96 -20.82 11.44
CA SER A 80 -3.75 -22.08 12.20
C SER A 80 -2.29 -22.41 12.49
N HIS A 81 -1.35 -21.68 11.88
CA HIS A 81 0.09 -21.88 12.01
C HIS A 81 0.81 -20.68 12.67
N GLY A 82 0.10 -19.59 12.96
CA GLY A 82 0.73 -18.42 13.53
C GLY A 82 1.07 -18.63 15.00
N LYS A 83 2.29 -18.26 15.35
CA LYS A 83 2.78 -18.31 16.71
C LYS A 83 2.22 -17.13 17.49
N MET A 84 1.76 -17.38 18.71
CA MET A 84 1.40 -16.31 19.65
C MET A 84 2.63 -15.45 19.94
N GLU A 85 2.50 -14.15 19.73
CA GLU A 85 3.56 -13.17 19.95
C GLU A 85 3.36 -12.47 21.30
N VAL A 86 4.33 -12.60 22.19
CA VAL A 86 4.29 -11.95 23.51
C VAL A 86 4.88 -10.54 23.38
N LEU A 87 4.04 -9.54 23.60
CA LEU A 87 4.37 -8.12 23.38
C LEU A 87 4.82 -7.42 24.66
N SER A 88 4.48 -7.99 25.82
CA SER A 88 4.86 -7.50 27.13
C SER A 88 6.24 -7.99 27.58
N LEU A 89 6.92 -7.19 28.39
CA LEU A 89 8.13 -7.58 29.13
C LEU A 89 7.82 -8.82 30.00
N GLY A 90 8.48 -9.93 29.71
CA GLY A 90 8.47 -11.13 30.54
C GLY A 90 9.13 -10.84 31.89
N ASN A 91 8.35 -10.31 32.83
CA ASN A 91 8.43 -10.44 34.29
C ASN A 91 7.64 -9.28 34.94
N LYS A 92 6.59 -9.63 35.70
CA LYS A 92 5.85 -8.80 36.69
C LYS A 92 6.13 -7.29 36.64
N VAL A 93 5.56 -6.60 35.66
CA VAL A 93 5.67 -5.13 35.58
C VAL A 93 4.60 -4.51 36.47
N SER A 94 5.02 -3.89 37.58
CA SER A 94 4.12 -3.15 38.47
C SER A 94 3.67 -1.83 37.81
N VAL A 95 2.39 -1.73 37.44
CA VAL A 95 1.80 -0.60 36.66
C VAL A 95 1.27 0.52 37.55
N GLU A 96 1.69 0.58 38.81
CA GLU A 96 1.05 1.45 39.81
C GLU A 96 1.22 2.95 39.53
N ARG A 97 2.37 3.35 38.97
CA ARG A 97 2.73 4.77 38.82
C ARG A 97 2.78 5.26 37.38
N TYR A 98 2.86 4.33 36.45
CA TYR A 98 3.23 4.59 35.08
C TYR A 98 2.28 3.90 34.11
N THR A 99 2.23 4.43 32.91
CA THR A 99 1.55 3.81 31.78
C THR A 99 2.47 2.77 31.17
N ILE A 100 1.98 1.56 30.87
CA ILE A 100 2.69 0.66 29.95
C ILE A 100 2.19 0.95 28.55
N GLU A 101 3.13 1.06 27.61
CA GLU A 101 2.81 1.20 26.21
C GLU A 101 3.71 0.32 25.35
N GLY A 102 3.20 -0.04 24.19
CA GLY A 102 3.95 -0.76 23.17
C GLY A 102 3.32 -0.56 21.80
N GLU A 103 4.06 -0.98 20.79
CA GLU A 103 3.67 -0.77 19.41
C GLU A 103 4.19 -1.88 18.51
N TYR A 104 3.33 -2.36 17.62
CA TYR A 104 3.68 -3.38 16.64
C TYR A 104 2.94 -3.17 15.32
N GLU A 105 3.40 -3.86 14.29
CA GLU A 105 2.76 -3.99 13.00
C GLU A 105 2.48 -5.46 12.71
N THR A 106 1.36 -5.74 12.07
CA THR A 106 1.02 -7.09 11.61
C THR A 106 0.37 -7.04 10.24
N LEU A 107 0.63 -8.09 9.45
CA LEU A 107 -0.04 -8.33 8.18
C LEU A 107 -1.26 -9.22 8.32
N SER A 108 -1.32 -10.03 9.38
CA SER A 108 -2.40 -10.98 9.62
C SER A 108 -3.53 -10.34 10.43
N SER A 109 -4.76 -10.84 10.23
CA SER A 109 -5.83 -10.61 11.20
C SER A 109 -5.58 -11.43 12.46
N GLY A 110 -6.14 -11.03 13.58
CA GLY A 110 -5.97 -11.74 14.85
C GLY A 110 -6.63 -11.06 16.03
N ILE A 111 -6.22 -11.51 17.21
CA ILE A 111 -6.69 -11.01 18.50
C ILE A 111 -5.51 -10.49 19.31
N LEU A 112 -5.59 -9.23 19.72
CA LEU A 112 -4.76 -8.67 20.78
C LEU A 112 -5.44 -8.97 22.12
N THR A 113 -4.79 -9.75 22.97
CA THR A 113 -5.29 -10.09 24.31
C THR A 113 -4.49 -9.32 25.35
N ILE A 114 -5.21 -8.58 26.19
CA ILE A 114 -4.68 -7.95 27.39
C ILE A 114 -5.07 -8.83 28.57
N GLU A 115 -4.11 -9.52 29.13
CA GLU A 115 -4.25 -10.30 30.35
C GLU A 115 -3.77 -9.47 31.54
N VAL A 116 -4.59 -9.42 32.60
CA VAL A 116 -4.21 -8.77 33.85
C VAL A 116 -4.46 -9.69 35.02
N ASN A 117 -3.39 -9.99 35.75
CA ASN A 117 -3.38 -10.82 36.93
C ASN A 117 -3.39 -9.95 38.20
N ASN A 118 -4.41 -10.16 39.03
CA ASN A 118 -4.61 -9.56 40.36
C ASN A 118 -4.61 -10.62 41.48
N GLU A 119 -3.91 -11.75 41.29
CA GLU A 119 -3.84 -12.87 42.25
C GLU A 119 -3.32 -12.46 43.62
N LYS A 120 -2.38 -11.50 43.66
CA LYS A 120 -1.82 -10.95 44.90
C LYS A 120 -2.65 -9.81 45.49
N GLY A 121 -3.63 -9.29 44.74
CA GLY A 121 -4.45 -8.16 45.17
C GLY A 121 -5.57 -8.58 46.11
N GLN A 122 -5.69 -7.87 47.22
CA GLN A 122 -6.76 -8.07 48.20
C GLN A 122 -8.05 -7.30 47.87
N VAL A 123 -8.02 -6.46 46.83
CA VAL A 123 -9.14 -5.60 46.43
C VAL A 123 -9.33 -5.61 44.93
N ASP A 124 -10.55 -5.29 44.52
CA ASP A 124 -10.88 -5.09 43.11
C ASP A 124 -10.09 -3.93 42.50
N ARG A 125 -9.75 -4.09 41.23
CA ARG A 125 -8.97 -3.12 40.45
C ARG A 125 -9.72 -2.71 39.19
N VAL A 126 -9.45 -1.48 38.74
CA VAL A 126 -9.91 -0.96 37.46
C VAL A 126 -8.70 -0.71 36.59
N VAL A 127 -8.69 -1.35 35.43
CA VAL A 127 -7.66 -1.15 34.41
C VAL A 127 -8.25 -0.39 33.26
N TRP A 128 -7.56 0.68 32.87
CA TRP A 128 -7.89 1.53 31.74
C TRP A 128 -6.94 1.23 30.60
N PHE A 129 -7.47 1.13 29.38
CA PHE A 129 -6.66 0.82 28.22
C PHE A 129 -7.03 1.71 27.03
N ARG A 130 -6.12 1.78 26.05
CA ARG A 130 -6.39 2.39 24.76
C ARG A 130 -5.63 1.63 23.70
N VAL A 131 -6.31 1.28 22.62
CA VAL A 131 -5.69 0.70 21.44
C VAL A 131 -6.02 1.59 20.25
N LYS A 132 -4.98 2.08 19.57
CA LYS A 132 -5.08 2.78 18.30
C LYS A 132 -4.70 1.82 17.20
N GLN A 133 -5.56 1.73 16.19
CA GLN A 133 -5.32 0.91 15.01
C GLN A 133 -5.20 1.84 13.79
N ALA A 134 -4.15 1.66 12.99
CA ALA A 134 -3.97 2.39 11.75
C ALA A 134 -3.67 1.39 10.62
N SER A 135 -4.39 1.49 9.50
CA SER A 135 -4.15 0.63 8.35
C SER A 135 -2.78 0.94 7.72
N LEU A 136 -1.99 -0.09 7.48
CA LEU A 136 -0.77 -0.01 6.69
C LEU A 136 -1.14 0.19 5.22
N SER A 137 -0.44 1.09 4.53
CA SER A 137 -0.71 1.36 3.12
C SER A 137 -0.48 0.10 2.29
N LYS A 138 -1.52 -0.38 1.59
CA LYS A 138 -1.37 -1.42 0.58
C LYS A 138 -0.53 -0.87 -0.59
N SER A 139 0.31 -1.71 -1.19
CA SER A 139 0.91 -1.40 -2.49
C SER A 139 0.10 -2.11 -3.55
N HIS A 140 -0.67 -1.33 -4.30
CA HIS A 140 -1.50 -1.83 -5.39
C HIS A 140 -0.65 -2.42 -6.52
N LEU A 141 0.54 -1.86 -6.77
CA LEU A 141 1.46 -2.39 -7.78
C LEU A 141 2.01 -3.74 -7.37
N PHE A 142 2.55 -3.88 -6.16
CA PHE A 142 3.09 -5.16 -5.69
C PHE A 142 2.02 -6.25 -5.65
N GLU A 143 0.86 -5.95 -5.05
CA GLU A 143 -0.25 -6.91 -4.93
C GLU A 143 -0.77 -7.33 -6.31
N GLY A 144 -0.89 -6.38 -7.24
CA GLY A 144 -1.31 -6.70 -8.60
C GLY A 144 -0.30 -7.57 -9.34
N ILE A 145 1.01 -7.26 -9.25
CA ILE A 145 2.08 -8.06 -9.86
C ILE A 145 2.08 -9.47 -9.28
N PHE A 146 1.98 -9.59 -7.95
CA PHE A 146 1.94 -10.87 -7.27
C PHE A 146 0.73 -11.70 -7.72
N ASN A 147 -0.47 -11.14 -7.73
CA ASN A 147 -1.69 -11.85 -8.12
C ASN A 147 -1.67 -12.26 -9.59
N MET A 148 -1.10 -11.43 -10.48
CA MET A 148 -0.92 -11.75 -11.89
C MET A 148 0.01 -12.97 -12.08
N ILE A 149 1.12 -13.00 -11.36
CA ILE A 149 2.09 -14.11 -11.44
C ILE A 149 1.55 -15.37 -10.76
N TYR A 150 0.82 -15.22 -9.66
CA TYR A 150 0.13 -16.31 -9.01
C TYR A 150 -0.91 -16.94 -9.93
N SER A 151 -1.76 -16.12 -10.57
CA SER A 151 -2.83 -16.58 -11.47
C SER A 151 -2.26 -17.30 -12.70
N SER A 152 -1.20 -16.76 -13.31
CA SER A 152 -0.51 -17.42 -14.44
C SER A 152 0.21 -18.72 -14.04
N SER A 153 0.61 -18.84 -12.77
CA SER A 153 1.19 -20.08 -12.25
C SER A 153 0.14 -21.14 -11.89
N CYS A 154 -1.11 -20.72 -11.63
CA CYS A 154 -2.25 -21.61 -11.32
C CYS A 154 -3.09 -22.01 -12.55
N GLY A 155 -3.04 -21.23 -13.64
CA GLY A 155 -3.99 -21.32 -14.76
C GLY A 155 -3.66 -22.33 -15.87
N GLY A 156 -2.75 -23.28 -15.64
CA GLY A 156 -2.40 -24.34 -16.61
C GLY A 156 -3.21 -25.62 -16.36
N ASN A 157 -3.92 -26.09 -17.39
CA ASN A 157 -4.78 -27.28 -17.43
C ASN A 157 -4.37 -28.48 -16.54
N ASP A 158 -5.34 -28.94 -15.75
CA ASP A 158 -5.67 -30.36 -15.48
C ASP A 158 -4.61 -31.32 -14.91
N HIS A 159 -3.60 -30.81 -14.21
CA HIS A 159 -2.72 -31.66 -13.42
C HIS A 159 -2.79 -31.28 -11.95
N THR A 160 -3.17 -32.27 -11.14
CA THR A 160 -3.10 -32.36 -9.68
C THR A 160 -2.31 -31.23 -9.04
N ALA A 161 -3.00 -30.34 -8.33
CA ALA A 161 -2.45 -29.21 -7.61
C ALA A 161 -1.32 -29.64 -6.65
N THR A 162 -0.10 -29.71 -7.18
CA THR A 162 1.11 -29.66 -6.38
C THR A 162 1.16 -28.27 -5.75
N GLU A 163 1.36 -28.21 -4.44
CA GLU A 163 1.60 -26.97 -3.69
C GLU A 163 2.48 -26.04 -4.52
N ILE A 164 1.88 -24.97 -5.03
CA ILE A 164 2.63 -23.92 -5.69
C ILE A 164 3.47 -23.30 -4.59
N ASP A 165 4.77 -23.52 -4.66
CA ASP A 165 5.72 -22.94 -3.73
C ASP A 165 5.61 -21.42 -3.81
N VAL A 166 5.07 -20.83 -2.74
CA VAL A 166 4.90 -19.38 -2.59
C VAL A 166 6.24 -18.67 -2.73
N ALA A 167 7.36 -19.31 -2.36
CA ALA A 167 8.69 -18.74 -2.55
C ALA A 167 9.04 -18.59 -4.04
N THR A 168 8.68 -19.57 -4.87
CA THR A 168 8.85 -19.50 -6.33
C THR A 168 7.99 -18.38 -6.95
N VAL A 169 6.74 -18.22 -6.50
CA VAL A 169 5.87 -17.11 -6.97
C VAL A 169 6.45 -15.75 -6.55
N LEU A 170 6.94 -15.63 -5.32
CA LEU A 170 7.60 -14.43 -4.82
C LEU A 170 8.87 -14.10 -5.61
N GLU A 171 9.72 -15.08 -5.92
CA GLU A 171 10.94 -14.85 -6.70
C GLU A 171 10.60 -14.35 -8.11
N ARG A 172 9.59 -14.93 -8.76
CA ARG A 172 9.09 -14.44 -10.05
C ARG A 172 8.52 -13.03 -9.95
N ALA A 173 7.80 -12.70 -8.87
CA ALA A 173 7.29 -11.36 -8.62
C ALA A 173 8.41 -10.33 -8.43
N PHE A 174 9.47 -10.67 -7.70
CA PHE A 174 10.63 -9.79 -7.56
C PHE A 174 11.40 -9.65 -8.86
N HIS A 175 11.56 -10.71 -9.66
CA HIS A 175 12.17 -10.60 -10.99
C HIS A 175 11.38 -9.69 -11.93
N PHE A 176 10.04 -9.74 -11.85
CA PHE A 176 9.16 -8.82 -12.57
C PHE A 176 9.39 -7.37 -12.11
N ILE A 177 9.38 -7.14 -10.79
CA ILE A 177 9.65 -5.82 -10.21
C ILE A 177 11.04 -5.30 -10.61
N ASP A 178 12.07 -6.14 -10.62
CA ASP A 178 13.41 -5.75 -11.04
C ASP A 178 13.47 -5.33 -12.51
N SER A 179 12.75 -6.05 -13.36
CA SER A 179 12.63 -5.71 -14.78
C SER A 179 11.90 -4.37 -14.98
N LEU A 180 10.88 -4.11 -14.15
CA LEU A 180 10.12 -2.85 -14.13
C LEU A 180 10.97 -1.67 -13.65
N LEU A 181 11.62 -1.81 -12.48
CA LEU A 181 12.44 -0.78 -11.84
C LEU A 181 13.71 -0.45 -12.61
N ASN A 182 14.20 -1.34 -13.47
CA ASN A 182 15.33 -1.09 -14.36
C ASN A 182 14.92 -0.70 -15.79
N GLY A 183 13.61 -0.61 -16.07
CA GLY A 183 13.07 -0.19 -17.38
C GLY A 183 13.30 -1.21 -18.51
N ARG A 184 13.73 -2.43 -18.19
CA ARG A 184 13.98 -3.53 -19.15
C ARG A 184 12.72 -4.27 -19.55
N MET A 185 11.63 -4.07 -18.81
CA MET A 185 10.35 -4.70 -19.08
C MET A 185 9.81 -4.31 -20.47
N LYS A 186 9.35 -5.29 -21.23
CA LYS A 186 8.79 -5.08 -22.56
C LYS A 186 7.31 -4.72 -22.48
N LEU A 187 6.80 -4.00 -23.48
CA LEU A 187 5.40 -3.55 -23.51
C LEU A 187 4.41 -4.72 -23.50
N LYS A 188 4.72 -5.81 -24.20
CA LYS A 188 3.89 -7.03 -24.18
C LYS A 188 3.74 -7.65 -22.78
N ASP A 189 4.78 -7.55 -21.95
CA ASP A 189 4.77 -8.08 -20.58
C ASP A 189 4.05 -7.13 -19.61
N MET A 190 3.76 -5.90 -20.04
CA MET A 190 3.03 -4.89 -19.27
C MET A 190 1.53 -4.91 -19.50
N VAL A 191 1.03 -5.69 -20.47
CA VAL A 191 -0.40 -5.72 -20.87
C VAL A 191 -1.30 -6.01 -19.66
N ASP A 192 -0.94 -6.98 -18.83
CA ASP A 192 -1.69 -7.32 -17.62
C ASP A 192 -1.54 -6.24 -16.53
N LEU A 193 -0.39 -5.57 -16.49
CA LEU A 193 -0.15 -4.44 -15.59
C LEU A 193 -1.05 -3.24 -15.93
N LYS A 194 -1.48 -3.09 -17.19
CA LYS A 194 -2.47 -2.05 -17.58
C LYS A 194 -3.74 -2.14 -16.75
N ALA A 195 -4.25 -3.34 -16.49
CA ALA A 195 -5.47 -3.53 -15.70
C ALA A 195 -5.29 -3.12 -14.22
N ILE A 196 -4.08 -3.30 -13.69
CA ILE A 196 -3.72 -3.01 -12.30
C ILE A 196 -3.42 -1.52 -12.10
N PHE A 197 -2.66 -0.92 -13.03
CA PHE A 197 -2.05 0.40 -12.90
C PHE A 197 -2.83 1.49 -13.64
N CYS A 198 -3.14 1.28 -14.92
CA CYS A 198 -3.69 2.33 -15.77
C CYS A 198 -5.15 2.67 -15.45
N ASN A 199 -5.90 1.71 -14.90
CA ASN A 199 -7.33 1.85 -14.59
C ASN A 199 -7.63 2.31 -13.15
N LYS A 200 -6.62 2.42 -12.28
CA LYS A 200 -6.80 2.81 -10.87
C LYS A 200 -6.24 4.21 -10.63
N ASN A 201 -6.88 4.97 -9.73
CA ASN A 201 -6.40 6.28 -9.32
C ASN A 201 -5.34 6.16 -8.22
N ILE A 202 -4.20 5.56 -8.55
CA ILE A 202 -3.10 5.33 -7.61
C ILE A 202 -2.05 6.43 -7.70
N ASN A 203 -1.42 6.75 -6.55
CA ASN A 203 -0.26 7.63 -6.52
C ASN A 203 0.99 6.85 -6.97
N VAL A 204 1.36 7.01 -8.24
CA VAL A 204 2.48 6.29 -8.88
C VAL A 204 3.78 6.43 -8.10
N ARG A 205 4.08 7.64 -7.60
CA ARG A 205 5.34 7.91 -6.88
C ARG A 205 5.41 7.15 -5.56
N ASP A 206 4.33 7.14 -4.79
CA ASP A 206 4.26 6.38 -3.54
C ASP A 206 4.36 4.88 -3.81
N GLU A 207 3.72 4.38 -4.86
CA GLU A 207 3.80 2.96 -5.24
C GLU A 207 5.22 2.56 -5.68
N VAL A 208 5.92 3.38 -6.47
CA VAL A 208 7.31 3.15 -6.86
C VAL A 208 8.24 3.16 -5.64
N LYS A 209 8.07 4.11 -4.71
CA LYS A 209 8.82 4.14 -3.44
C LYS A 209 8.62 2.85 -2.64
N LYS A 210 7.39 2.34 -2.57
CA LYS A 210 7.08 1.06 -1.93
C LYS A 210 7.76 -0.10 -2.65
N LEU A 211 7.75 -0.15 -3.98
CA LEU A 211 8.43 -1.21 -4.75
C LEU A 211 9.95 -1.23 -4.51
N PHE A 212 10.62 -0.07 -4.50
CA PHE A 212 12.03 0.00 -4.14
C PHE A 212 12.27 -0.43 -2.69
N SER A 213 11.42 0.00 -1.76
CA SER A 213 11.51 -0.43 -0.36
C SER A 213 11.36 -1.95 -0.23
N TYR A 214 10.40 -2.54 -0.95
CA TYR A 214 10.26 -3.99 -1.04
C TYR A 214 11.51 -4.64 -1.63
N ARG A 215 12.09 -3.96 -2.62
CA ARG A 215 13.37 -4.23 -3.27
C ARG A 215 14.45 -4.68 -2.29
N LEU A 216 14.74 -3.69 -1.45
CA LEU A 216 15.86 -3.61 -0.54
C LEU A 216 15.82 -4.68 0.53
N ILE A 217 14.65 -4.92 1.11
CA ILE A 217 14.57 -5.91 2.18
C ILE A 217 14.58 -7.34 1.64
N ALA A 218 14.02 -7.59 0.45
CA ALA A 218 14.20 -8.89 -0.19
C ALA A 218 15.69 -9.22 -0.36
N ASN A 219 16.50 -8.24 -0.78
CA ASN A 219 17.96 -8.36 -0.86
C ASN A 219 18.66 -8.46 0.50
N ALA A 220 18.16 -7.80 1.55
CA ALA A 220 18.74 -7.94 2.89
C ALA A 220 18.56 -9.36 3.46
N ASN A 221 17.46 -10.03 3.10
CA ASN A 221 17.11 -11.36 3.60
C ASN A 221 17.72 -12.50 2.77
N SER A 222 18.12 -12.22 1.53
CA SER A 222 18.77 -13.19 0.64
C SER A 222 20.25 -12.83 0.54
N GLN A 223 21.16 -13.74 0.88
CA GLN A 223 22.62 -13.53 0.79
C GLN A 223 23.14 -13.35 -0.66
N LYS A 224 22.27 -12.99 -1.62
CA LYS A 224 22.60 -12.73 -3.02
C LYS A 224 23.02 -11.27 -3.19
N GLU A 225 23.96 -11.01 -4.09
CA GLU A 225 24.37 -9.64 -4.43
C GLU A 225 23.18 -8.80 -4.91
N PRO A 226 23.04 -7.55 -4.44
CA PRO A 226 21.91 -6.70 -4.79
C PRO A 226 21.97 -6.30 -6.27
N THR A 227 20.93 -6.67 -7.03
CA THR A 227 20.79 -6.26 -8.44
C THR A 227 20.34 -4.79 -8.57
N ILE A 228 19.93 -4.15 -7.47
CA ILE A 228 19.45 -2.76 -7.38
C ILE A 228 20.08 -2.13 -6.11
N ASN A 229 20.54 -0.88 -6.21
CA ASN A 229 21.24 -0.15 -5.15
C ASN A 229 20.45 -0.10 -3.82
N ALA A 230 21.19 -0.08 -2.70
CA ALA A 230 20.70 -0.26 -1.33
C ALA A 230 19.77 0.86 -0.79
N GLU A 231 19.71 2.01 -1.45
CA GLU A 231 18.68 3.03 -1.26
C GLU A 231 18.41 3.68 -2.62
N ALA A 232 17.18 3.58 -3.12
CA ALA A 232 16.81 4.21 -4.38
C ALA A 232 16.90 5.73 -4.23
N THR A 233 17.71 6.36 -5.06
CA THR A 233 17.83 7.81 -5.15
C THR A 233 16.50 8.41 -5.64
N GLU A 234 16.21 9.65 -5.26
CA GLU A 234 15.03 10.37 -5.77
C GLU A 234 15.06 10.48 -7.31
N GLN A 235 16.25 10.44 -7.93
CA GLN A 235 16.40 10.40 -9.39
C GLN A 235 15.92 9.07 -10.00
N GLU A 236 16.28 7.93 -9.40
CA GLU A 236 15.80 6.61 -9.83
C GLU A 236 14.28 6.50 -9.68
N ILE A 237 13.73 7.01 -8.57
CA ILE A 237 12.28 7.03 -8.34
C ILE A 237 11.56 7.87 -9.41
N GLU A 238 12.04 9.08 -9.69
CA GLU A 238 11.45 9.95 -10.73
C GLU A 238 11.57 9.33 -12.13
N GLN A 239 12.67 8.64 -12.41
CA GLN A 239 12.87 7.96 -13.69
C GLN A 239 11.86 6.82 -13.90
N VAL A 240 11.63 5.98 -12.88
CA VAL A 240 10.61 4.92 -12.96
C VAL A 240 9.20 5.52 -13.04
N CYS A 241 8.92 6.60 -12.32
CA CYS A 241 7.64 7.31 -12.41
C CYS A 241 7.41 7.83 -13.84
N GLU A 242 8.45 8.37 -14.48
CA GLU A 242 8.38 8.81 -15.86
C GLU A 242 8.07 7.65 -16.83
N TRP A 243 8.74 6.51 -16.67
CA TRP A 243 8.49 5.31 -17.48
C TRP A 243 7.03 4.85 -17.39
N LEU A 244 6.52 4.75 -16.16
CA LEU A 244 5.13 4.35 -15.92
C LEU A 244 4.12 5.35 -16.47
N GLN A 245 4.40 6.65 -16.35
CA GLN A 245 3.52 7.70 -16.86
C GLN A 245 3.48 7.70 -18.40
N ILE A 246 4.61 7.53 -19.08
CA ILE A 246 4.65 7.44 -20.54
C ILE A 246 3.96 6.15 -21.02
N TYR A 247 4.19 5.02 -20.33
CA TYR A 247 3.48 3.79 -20.62
C TYR A 247 1.96 3.95 -20.48
N GLN A 248 1.50 4.72 -19.49
CA GLN A 248 0.09 5.03 -19.34
C GLN A 248 -0.45 5.81 -20.54
N TYR A 249 0.21 6.90 -20.94
CA TYR A 249 -0.22 7.67 -22.12
C TYR A 249 -0.24 6.81 -23.37
N TYR A 250 0.78 5.97 -23.57
CA TYR A 250 0.84 5.01 -24.66
C TYR A 250 -0.35 4.04 -24.61
N SER A 251 -0.66 3.49 -23.44
CA SER A 251 -1.77 2.54 -23.25
C SER A 251 -3.15 3.15 -23.51
N TYR A 252 -3.28 4.47 -23.41
CA TYR A 252 -4.49 5.24 -23.71
C TYR A 252 -4.46 5.91 -25.08
N ILE A 253 -3.40 5.75 -25.87
CA ILE A 253 -3.16 6.58 -27.04
C ILE A 253 -4.30 6.47 -28.05
N ASN A 254 -4.76 5.25 -28.35
CA ASN A 254 -5.88 5.02 -29.27
C ASN A 254 -7.19 5.64 -28.77
N ILE A 255 -7.41 5.64 -27.45
CA ILE A 255 -8.59 6.26 -26.83
C ILE A 255 -8.50 7.79 -26.94
N ILE A 256 -7.33 8.35 -26.66
CA ILE A 256 -7.05 9.78 -26.80
C ILE A 256 -7.25 10.22 -28.26
N VAL A 257 -6.68 9.49 -29.23
CA VAL A 257 -6.85 9.70 -30.66
C VAL A 257 -8.34 9.72 -31.04
N THR A 258 -9.06 8.68 -30.64
CA THR A 258 -10.48 8.52 -30.94
C THR A 258 -11.29 9.69 -30.38
N CYS A 259 -11.01 10.11 -29.15
CA CYS A 259 -11.67 11.27 -28.54
C CYS A 259 -11.35 12.57 -29.26
N VAL A 260 -10.09 12.84 -29.61
CA VAL A 260 -9.72 14.07 -30.33
C VAL A 260 -10.42 14.13 -31.69
N GLN A 261 -10.47 13.00 -32.41
CA GLN A 261 -11.16 12.90 -33.70
C GLN A 261 -12.68 13.08 -33.53
N ARG A 262 -13.29 12.37 -32.58
CA ARG A 262 -14.75 12.40 -32.33
C ARG A 262 -15.25 13.78 -31.90
N PHE A 263 -14.46 14.52 -31.11
CA PHE A 263 -14.81 15.85 -30.62
C PHE A 263 -14.17 17.00 -31.42
N ASN A 264 -13.49 16.68 -32.54
CA ASN A 264 -12.81 17.63 -33.42
C ASN A 264 -11.95 18.68 -32.67
N ILE A 265 -11.18 18.22 -31.67
CA ILE A 265 -10.47 19.12 -30.72
C ILE A 265 -9.22 19.76 -31.36
N ILE A 266 -8.61 19.12 -32.35
CA ILE A 266 -7.42 19.61 -33.05
C ILE A 266 -7.75 19.66 -34.55
N SER A 267 -7.56 20.83 -35.17
CA SER A 267 -7.73 21.00 -36.61
C SER A 267 -6.69 20.18 -37.37
N ASN A 268 -7.11 19.38 -38.34
CA ASN A 268 -6.24 18.49 -39.14
C ASN A 268 -5.34 19.26 -40.15
N GLU A 269 -5.21 20.59 -40.02
CA GLU A 269 -4.57 21.45 -41.02
C GLU A 269 -3.03 21.48 -40.90
N ASN A 270 -2.44 21.02 -39.78
CA ASN A 270 -0.99 21.00 -39.57
C ASN A 270 -0.44 19.56 -39.50
N PRO A 271 0.33 19.09 -40.51
CA PRO A 271 0.91 17.74 -40.52
C PRO A 271 1.90 17.47 -39.38
N ASP A 272 2.66 18.47 -38.93
CA ASP A 272 3.58 18.35 -37.77
C ASP A 272 2.85 18.24 -36.41
N GLU A 273 1.58 18.67 -36.34
CA GLU A 273 0.73 18.52 -35.15
C GLU A 273 -0.13 17.24 -35.21
N THR A 274 -0.05 16.46 -36.29
CA THR A 274 -0.96 15.34 -36.49
C THR A 274 -0.76 14.23 -35.45
N ILE A 275 -1.90 13.76 -34.95
CA ILE A 275 -2.05 12.52 -34.21
C ILE A 275 -1.46 11.31 -34.96
N ASN A 276 -1.30 11.39 -36.28
CA ASN A 276 -0.71 10.36 -37.11
C ASN A 276 0.76 10.04 -36.75
N SER A 277 1.53 11.04 -36.30
CA SER A 277 2.89 10.83 -35.77
C SER A 277 2.92 10.03 -34.45
N ILE A 278 1.82 10.06 -33.70
CA ILE A 278 1.64 9.35 -32.44
C ILE A 278 1.19 7.89 -32.68
N ILE A 279 0.44 7.65 -33.77
CA ILE A 279 -0.09 6.33 -34.17
C ILE A 279 1.00 5.43 -34.75
N GLN A 280 2.03 6.00 -35.38
CA GLN A 280 3.18 5.24 -35.87
C GLN A 280 4.09 4.85 -34.70
N LEU A 281 3.91 3.64 -34.18
CA LEU A 281 4.95 2.69 -33.69
C LEU A 281 4.31 1.70 -32.70
N SER A 282 3.98 0.52 -33.23
CA SER A 282 3.41 -0.63 -32.53
C SER A 282 4.42 -1.76 -32.45
N ASP A 283 5.60 -1.51 -31.86
CA ASP A 283 6.55 -2.58 -31.57
C ASP A 283 6.45 -2.96 -30.08
N GLU A 284 5.63 -3.96 -29.80
CA GLU A 284 5.38 -4.49 -28.46
C GLU A 284 6.63 -5.11 -27.80
N ASN A 285 7.72 -5.29 -28.57
CA ASN A 285 9.00 -5.77 -28.04
C ASN A 285 9.90 -4.67 -27.49
N CYS A 286 9.54 -3.40 -27.67
CA CYS A 286 10.28 -2.28 -27.06
C CYS A 286 10.20 -2.35 -25.53
N SER A 287 11.30 -1.96 -24.88
CA SER A 287 11.36 -1.81 -23.42
C SER A 287 10.73 -0.50 -22.95
N LEU A 288 10.39 -0.43 -21.66
CA LEU A 288 9.90 0.79 -21.01
C LEU A 288 10.86 1.97 -21.15
N ARG A 289 12.17 1.70 -21.13
CA ARG A 289 13.19 2.73 -21.34
C ARG A 289 13.16 3.25 -22.78
N GLU A 290 13.14 2.36 -23.77
CA GLU A 290 13.14 2.73 -25.19
C GLU A 290 11.87 3.48 -25.58
N ILE A 291 10.70 3.05 -25.09
CA ILE A 291 9.46 3.77 -25.35
C ILE A 291 9.49 5.16 -24.71
N THR A 292 10.04 5.28 -23.51
CA THR A 292 10.15 6.57 -22.83
C THR A 292 11.03 7.55 -23.60
N GLU A 293 12.17 7.08 -24.10
CA GLU A 293 13.06 7.90 -24.92
C GLU A 293 12.38 8.33 -26.23
N ARG A 294 11.69 7.41 -26.92
CA ARG A 294 10.96 7.70 -28.17
C ARG A 294 9.77 8.63 -27.97
N TYR A 295 9.08 8.54 -26.84
CA TYR A 295 7.81 9.23 -26.59
C TYR A 295 7.87 10.27 -25.48
N ARG A 296 9.06 10.78 -25.16
CA ARG A 296 9.23 11.89 -24.21
C ARG A 296 8.38 13.12 -24.61
N ASN A 297 8.16 13.32 -25.90
CA ASN A 297 7.29 14.37 -26.44
C ASN A 297 5.83 14.20 -26.02
N LEU A 298 5.34 12.97 -25.81
CA LEU A 298 3.98 12.74 -25.29
C LEU A 298 3.82 13.28 -23.87
N LYS A 299 4.83 13.11 -23.01
CA LYS A 299 4.80 13.66 -21.65
C LYS A 299 4.72 15.18 -21.67
N GLN A 300 5.45 15.85 -22.57
CA GLN A 300 5.35 17.30 -22.74
C GLN A 300 3.96 17.72 -23.24
N ARG A 301 3.45 17.03 -24.26
CA ARG A 301 2.15 17.33 -24.88
C ARG A 301 0.97 17.08 -23.94
N PHE A 302 1.08 16.06 -23.08
CA PHE A 302 0.02 15.63 -22.16
C PHE A 302 0.33 15.91 -20.69
N ARG A 303 1.29 16.81 -20.39
CA ARG A 303 1.72 17.15 -19.01
C ARG A 303 0.56 17.48 -18.05
N LYS A 304 -0.54 18.03 -18.57
CA LYS A 304 -1.72 18.43 -17.79
C LYS A 304 -2.81 17.35 -17.72
N LEU A 305 -2.68 16.26 -18.46
CA LEU A 305 -3.59 15.12 -18.33
C LEU A 305 -3.24 14.34 -17.08
N THR A 306 -4.15 14.34 -16.11
CA THR A 306 -4.05 13.52 -14.90
C THR A 306 -4.71 12.16 -15.16
N ASN A 307 -4.51 11.21 -14.25
CA ASN A 307 -5.21 9.92 -14.30
C ASN A 307 -6.73 10.09 -14.34
N GLN A 308 -7.26 11.07 -13.60
CA GLN A 308 -8.69 11.39 -13.62
C GLN A 308 -9.15 11.85 -15.01
N HIS A 309 -8.35 12.67 -15.69
CA HIS A 309 -8.64 13.06 -17.07
C HIS A 309 -8.67 11.83 -18.00
N LEU A 310 -7.69 10.93 -17.91
CA LEU A 310 -7.66 9.71 -18.72
C LEU A 310 -8.87 8.78 -18.46
N GLN A 311 -9.31 8.65 -17.21
CA GLN A 311 -10.53 7.88 -16.88
C GLN A 311 -11.80 8.52 -17.45
N LEU A 312 -11.91 9.85 -17.39
CA LEU A 312 -13.03 10.58 -18.00
C LEU A 312 -13.05 10.41 -19.53
N ILE A 313 -11.87 10.42 -20.16
CA ILE A 313 -11.71 10.23 -21.61
C ILE A 313 -12.16 8.81 -22.00
N LYS A 314 -11.72 7.80 -21.25
CA LYS A 314 -12.16 6.41 -21.42
C LYS A 314 -13.68 6.31 -21.31
N ALA A 315 -14.26 6.81 -20.21
CA ALA A 315 -15.71 6.77 -19.98
C ALA A 315 -16.50 7.51 -21.09
N ALA A 316 -15.98 8.64 -21.58
CA ALA A 316 -16.60 9.40 -22.66
C ALA A 316 -16.52 8.66 -24.02
N SER A 317 -15.45 7.91 -24.27
CA SER A 317 -15.30 7.09 -25.47
C SER A 317 -16.25 5.88 -25.46
N GLU A 318 -16.48 5.28 -24.29
CA GLU A 318 -17.30 4.09 -24.09
C GLU A 318 -18.81 4.40 -24.03
N CYS A 319 -19.20 5.65 -23.79
CA CYS A 319 -20.61 6.07 -23.75
C CYS A 319 -21.11 6.53 -25.13
N PRO A 320 -22.09 5.85 -25.76
CA PRO A 320 -22.61 6.25 -27.07
C PRO A 320 -23.41 7.56 -27.05
N ASN A 321 -24.00 7.95 -25.91
CA ASN A 321 -24.94 9.09 -25.80
C ASN A 321 -24.31 10.44 -25.37
N VAL A 322 -22.99 10.58 -25.36
CA VAL A 322 -22.30 11.84 -24.94
C VAL A 322 -22.27 12.86 -26.09
N ASN A 323 -23.40 13.12 -26.73
CA ASN A 323 -23.48 14.13 -27.79
C ASN A 323 -24.10 15.46 -27.33
N ASP A 324 -25.04 15.50 -26.38
CA ASP A 324 -25.89 16.71 -26.30
C ASP A 324 -25.67 17.68 -25.13
N GLU A 325 -24.88 17.40 -24.08
CA GLU A 325 -24.65 18.43 -23.04
C GLU A 325 -23.34 18.31 -22.23
N LYS A 326 -22.85 17.08 -21.97
CA LYS A 326 -21.56 16.86 -21.30
C LYS A 326 -20.33 17.10 -22.20
N SER A 327 -20.53 17.13 -23.52
CA SER A 327 -19.51 17.45 -24.53
C SER A 327 -18.88 18.82 -24.30
N ARG A 328 -19.66 19.80 -23.81
CA ARG A 328 -19.17 21.17 -23.49
C ARG A 328 -18.21 21.20 -22.30
N VAL A 329 -18.44 20.38 -21.27
CA VAL A 329 -17.57 20.34 -20.07
C VAL A 329 -16.23 19.69 -20.41
N ILE A 330 -16.26 18.60 -21.18
CA ILE A 330 -15.05 17.91 -21.66
C ILE A 330 -14.29 18.82 -22.63
N HIS A 331 -14.97 19.44 -23.60
CA HIS A 331 -14.38 20.41 -24.53
C HIS A 331 -13.73 21.60 -23.80
N ASN A 332 -14.37 22.17 -22.78
CA ASN A 332 -13.83 23.29 -22.01
C ASN A 332 -12.65 22.88 -21.11
N SER A 333 -12.68 21.70 -20.49
CA SER A 333 -11.56 21.14 -19.73
C SER A 333 -10.34 20.86 -20.62
N TRP A 334 -10.58 20.32 -21.82
CA TRP A 334 -9.56 20.00 -22.81
C TRP A 334 -8.96 21.23 -23.48
N THR A 335 -9.78 22.16 -23.97
CA THR A 335 -9.30 23.41 -24.58
C THR A 335 -8.51 24.22 -23.56
N THR A 336 -8.92 24.32 -22.30
CA THR A 336 -8.13 25.01 -21.27
C THR A 336 -6.78 24.33 -21.00
N SER A 337 -6.71 23.00 -21.13
CA SER A 337 -5.50 22.22 -20.95
C SER A 337 -4.52 22.34 -22.14
N ILE A 338 -5.04 22.31 -23.38
CA ILE A 338 -4.27 22.30 -24.64
C ILE A 338 -3.95 23.71 -25.16
N SER A 339 -4.84 24.69 -25.02
CA SER A 339 -4.67 26.05 -25.58
C SER A 339 -3.62 26.92 -24.86
N ARG A 340 -3.14 26.50 -23.68
CA ARG A 340 -2.04 27.18 -22.97
C ARG A 340 -0.64 26.65 -23.31
N THR A 341 -0.50 25.91 -24.40
CA THR A 341 0.80 25.54 -24.99
C THR A 341 1.28 26.59 -26.02
N LYS A 342 0.50 27.67 -26.22
CA LYS A 342 0.79 28.80 -27.12
C LYS A 342 1.27 30.09 -26.40
N ARG A 343 1.85 30.00 -25.21
CA ARG A 343 2.58 31.13 -24.61
C ARG A 343 3.92 30.70 -24.06
#